data_AF-A0AAN0S0E2-F1
#
_entry.id   AF-A0AAN0S0E2-F1
#
_cell.length_a   1.000
_cell.length_b   1.000
_cell.length_c   1.000
_cell.angle_alpha   90.00
_cell.angle_beta   90.00
_cell.angle_gamma   90.00
#
_symmetry.space_group_name_H-M   'P 1'
#
loop_
_entity.id
_entity.type
_entity.pdbx_description
1 polymer ?
#
loop_
_entity_poly.entity_id
_entity_poly.type
_entity_poly.pdbx_seq_one_letter_code
_entity_poly.pdbx_strand_id
1 'polypeptide(L)'
;MSTDAFMHDLLGWIDNHLDSRLDINTVSERAGYSKWHLQRIFKQHTGYNLGEYIRAQKLKKSAERLSRTEEPILNVAISLGFDSQQSFNRSFKRQFGIAPGVWRRQLAHTGNRYGA
;
A
#
# COMPACT_ATOMS: atom_id res chain seq x y z
N MET A 1 6.75 10.11 -25.52
CA MET A 1 6.71 8.93 -24.61
C MET A 1 5.46 8.13 -24.91
N SER A 2 5.56 6.82 -25.10
CA SER A 2 4.37 5.96 -25.17
C SER A 2 3.66 5.97 -23.81
N THR A 3 2.33 6.00 -23.80
CA THR A 3 1.54 5.98 -22.56
C THR A 3 1.96 4.84 -21.63
N ASP A 4 2.30 3.69 -22.20
CA ASP A 4 2.77 2.51 -21.45
C ASP A 4 4.05 2.77 -20.66
N ALA A 5 5.07 3.36 -21.28
CA ALA A 5 6.34 3.68 -20.64
C ALA A 5 6.19 4.71 -19.50
N PHE A 6 5.31 5.70 -19.70
CA PHE A 6 4.95 6.66 -18.65
C PHE A 6 4.27 5.97 -17.45
N MET A 7 3.32 5.07 -17.72
CA MET A 7 2.62 4.35 -16.64
C MET A 7 3.54 3.43 -15.87
N HIS A 8 4.45 2.75 -16.54
CA HIS A 8 5.45 1.91 -15.89
C HIS A 8 6.36 2.72 -14.97
N ASP A 9 6.85 3.89 -15.40
CA ASP A 9 7.65 4.79 -14.53
C ASP A 9 6.83 5.26 -13.32
N LEU A 10 5.58 5.68 -13.55
CA LEU A 10 4.70 6.15 -12.50
C LEU A 10 4.43 5.08 -11.44
N LEU A 11 4.14 3.85 -11.87
CA LEU A 11 3.90 2.71 -10.98
C LEU A 11 5.17 2.39 -10.16
N GLY A 12 6.33 2.32 -10.82
CA GLY A 12 7.60 2.08 -10.15
C GLY A 12 7.92 3.16 -9.12
N TRP A 13 7.61 4.42 -9.41
CA TRP A 13 7.80 5.48 -8.43
C TRP A 13 6.84 5.41 -7.25
N ILE A 14 5.56 5.14 -7.50
CA ILE A 14 4.55 4.96 -6.45
C ILE A 14 5.04 3.91 -5.46
N ASP A 15 5.50 2.76 -5.96
CA ASP A 15 5.95 1.63 -5.13
C ASP A 15 7.18 2.01 -4.26
N ASN A 16 8.07 2.85 -4.79
CA ASN A 16 9.22 3.37 -4.05
C ASN A 16 8.88 4.47 -3.03
N HIS A 17 7.72 5.11 -3.12
CA HIS A 17 7.33 6.25 -2.28
C HIS A 17 6.19 5.94 -1.29
N LEU A 18 5.83 4.65 -1.13
CA LEU A 18 4.77 4.20 -0.22
C LEU A 18 5.05 4.45 1.27
N ASP A 19 6.31 4.65 1.66
CA ASP A 19 6.76 4.80 3.07
C ASP A 19 6.53 6.20 3.66
N SER A 20 5.67 6.98 3.01
CA SER A 20 5.33 8.33 3.41
C SER A 20 3.83 8.56 3.25
N ARG A 21 3.36 9.76 3.61
CA ARG A 21 1.99 10.21 3.35
C ARG A 21 1.79 10.48 1.85
N LEU A 22 2.06 9.48 1.01
CA LEU A 22 1.77 9.48 -0.41
C LEU A 22 0.26 9.61 -0.58
N ASP A 23 -0.16 10.79 -1.04
CA ASP A 23 -1.52 11.10 -1.41
C ASP A 23 -1.62 11.32 -2.93
N ILE A 24 -2.85 11.45 -3.41
CA ILE A 24 -3.09 11.63 -4.84
C ILE A 24 -2.57 12.98 -5.38
N ASN A 25 -2.41 13.97 -4.52
CA ASN A 25 -1.91 15.30 -4.88
C ASN A 25 -0.44 15.19 -5.24
N THR A 26 0.36 14.54 -4.38
CA THR A 26 1.79 14.32 -4.60
C THR A 26 2.05 13.53 -5.88
N VAL A 27 1.22 12.51 -6.17
CA VAL A 27 1.34 11.73 -7.41
C VAL A 27 0.99 12.59 -8.64
N SER A 28 -0.02 13.44 -8.54
CA SER A 28 -0.46 14.33 -9.63
C SER A 28 0.56 15.42 -9.94
N GLU A 29 1.12 16.04 -8.90
CA GLU A 29 2.18 17.04 -9.01
C GLU A 29 3.42 16.46 -9.69
N ARG A 30 3.87 15.26 -9.28
CA ARG A 30 4.97 14.57 -9.97
C ARG A 30 4.64 14.28 -11.43
N ALA A 31 3.44 13.77 -11.70
CA ALA A 31 3.05 13.34 -13.02
C ALA A 31 2.87 14.51 -14.02
N GLY A 32 2.79 15.75 -13.52
CA GLY A 32 2.52 16.93 -14.35
C GLY A 32 1.09 16.98 -14.88
N TYR A 33 0.18 16.17 -14.33
CA TYR A 33 -1.22 16.08 -14.75
C TYR A 33 -2.16 16.51 -13.64
N SER A 34 -3.33 17.03 -14.02
CA SER A 34 -4.41 17.22 -13.06
C SER A 34 -4.84 15.87 -12.47
N LYS A 35 -5.31 15.87 -11.22
CA LYS A 35 -5.79 14.67 -10.51
C LYS A 35 -6.80 13.88 -11.34
N TRP A 36 -7.74 14.59 -11.96
CA TRP A 36 -8.78 13.97 -12.80
C TRP A 36 -8.18 13.28 -14.03
N HIS A 37 -7.27 13.95 -14.74
CA HIS A 37 -6.62 13.37 -15.91
C HIS A 37 -5.79 12.15 -15.53
N LEU A 38 -5.00 12.26 -14.45
CA LEU A 38 -4.18 11.17 -13.94
C LEU A 38 -5.02 9.96 -13.53
N GLN A 39 -6.10 10.16 -12.77
CA GLN A 39 -7.00 9.08 -12.38
C GLN A 39 -7.64 8.41 -13.59
N ARG A 40 -8.01 9.18 -14.63
CA ARG A 40 -8.61 8.66 -15.85
C ARG A 40 -7.64 7.78 -16.62
N ILE A 41 -6.43 8.28 -16.91
CA ILE A 41 -5.42 7.49 -17.64
C ILE A 41 -4.98 6.26 -16.83
N PHE A 42 -4.88 6.40 -15.49
CA PHE A 42 -4.56 5.30 -14.59
C PHE A 42 -5.59 4.20 -14.61
N LYS A 43 -6.87 4.55 -14.52
CA LYS A 43 -7.95 3.58 -14.61
C LYS A 43 -8.05 2.94 -16.00
N GLN A 44 -7.79 3.69 -17.06
CA GLN A 44 -7.79 3.15 -18.42
C GLN A 44 -6.67 2.14 -18.66
N HIS A 45 -5.50 2.36 -18.07
CA HIS A 45 -4.33 1.48 -18.24
C HIS A 45 -4.34 0.29 -17.28
N THR A 46 -4.69 0.49 -16.00
CA THR A 46 -4.60 -0.55 -14.96
C THR A 46 -5.94 -1.22 -14.64
N GLY A 47 -7.06 -0.60 -15.00
CA GLY A 47 -8.41 -1.02 -14.57
C GLY A 47 -8.80 -0.57 -13.15
N TYR A 48 -7.86 -0.04 -12.36
CA TYR A 48 -8.07 0.32 -10.95
C TYR A 48 -8.11 1.83 -10.73
N ASN A 49 -8.77 2.27 -9.65
CA ASN A 49 -8.62 3.65 -9.20
C ASN A 49 -7.22 3.83 -8.59
N LEU A 50 -6.52 4.90 -8.95
CA LEU A 50 -5.20 5.24 -8.41
C LEU A 50 -5.14 5.22 -6.87
N GLY A 51 -6.15 5.78 -6.19
CA GLY A 51 -6.19 5.79 -4.73
C GLY A 51 -6.37 4.40 -4.11
N GLU A 52 -7.17 3.55 -4.75
CA GLU A 52 -7.35 2.15 -4.34
C GLU A 52 -6.08 1.35 -4.56
N TYR A 53 -5.40 1.57 -5.69
CA TYR A 53 -4.12 0.95 -6.00
C TYR A 53 -3.06 1.31 -4.96
N ILE A 54 -2.87 2.60 -4.67
CA ILE A 54 -1.92 3.06 -3.64
C ILE A 54 -2.25 2.44 -2.29
N ARG A 55 -3.54 2.40 -1.91
CA ARG A 55 -3.98 1.78 -0.66
C ARG A 55 -3.66 0.28 -0.62
N ALA A 56 -3.90 -0.45 -1.72
CA ALA A 56 -3.60 -1.86 -1.82
C ALA A 56 -2.09 -2.14 -1.69
N GLN A 57 -1.25 -1.34 -2.35
CA GLN A 57 0.20 -1.48 -2.25
C GLN A 57 0.71 -1.16 -0.83
N LYS A 58 0.20 -0.11 -0.18
CA LYS A 58 0.49 0.18 1.23
C LYS A 58 0.11 -0.99 2.14
N LEU A 59 -1.05 -1.59 1.93
CA LEU A 59 -1.49 -2.75 2.71
C LEU A 59 -0.59 -3.97 2.48
N LYS A 60 -0.17 -4.24 1.24
CA LYS A 60 0.81 -5.29 0.92
C LYS A 60 2.15 -5.08 1.63
N LYS A 61 2.70 -3.87 1.54
CA LYS A 61 3.95 -3.51 2.24
C LYS A 61 3.80 -3.63 3.76
N SER A 62 2.65 -3.23 4.31
CA SER A 62 2.36 -3.43 5.73
C SER A 62 2.38 -4.91 6.11
N ALA A 63 1.77 -5.78 5.31
CA ALA A 63 1.75 -7.22 5.59
C ALA A 63 3.17 -7.79 5.63
N GLU A 64 4.02 -7.44 4.66
CA GLU A 64 5.43 -7.84 4.63
C GLU A 64 6.20 -7.35 5.86
N ARG A 65 6.02 -6.08 6.24
CA ARG A 65 6.67 -5.47 7.41
C ARG A 65 6.21 -6.14 8.72
N LEU A 66 4.91 -6.34 8.89
CA LEU A 66 4.32 -7.05 10.03
C LEU A 66 4.80 -8.50 10.14
N SER A 67 5.25 -9.10 9.03
CA SER A 67 5.76 -10.47 8.96
C SER A 67 7.25 -10.58 9.33
N ARG A 68 8.01 -9.49 9.15
CA ARG A 68 9.47 -9.46 9.32
C ARG A 68 9.92 -8.76 10.60
N THR A 69 9.04 -7.99 11.24
CA THR A 69 9.39 -7.17 12.41
C THR A 69 8.34 -7.28 13.52
N GLU A 70 8.77 -6.98 14.75
CA GLU A 70 7.88 -6.86 15.91
C GLU A 70 7.32 -5.44 16.10
N GLU A 71 7.54 -4.56 15.12
CA GLU A 71 7.15 -3.15 15.19
C GLU A 71 5.67 -2.99 15.58
N PRO A 72 5.29 -2.06 16.46
CA PRO A 72 3.90 -1.87 16.81
C PRO A 72 3.01 -1.63 15.57
N ILE A 73 1.84 -2.27 15.52
CA ILE A 73 0.90 -2.13 14.38
C ILE A 73 0.56 -0.67 14.10
N LEU A 74 0.47 0.15 15.16
CA LEU A 74 0.25 1.58 15.06
C LEU A 74 1.39 2.29 14.30
N ASN A 75 2.65 1.95 14.59
CA ASN A 75 3.81 2.56 13.92
C ASN A 75 3.87 2.18 12.44
N VAL A 76 3.56 0.92 12.11
CA VAL A 76 3.42 0.48 10.71
C VAL A 76 2.29 1.25 10.00
N ALA A 77 1.15 1.46 10.66
CA ALA A 77 0.05 2.23 10.08
C ALA A 77 0.43 3.70 9.84
N ILE A 78 1.07 4.35 10.81
CA ILE A 78 1.48 5.76 10.73
C ILE A 78 2.55 5.94 9.64
N SER A 79 3.55 5.05 9.57
CA SER A 79 4.61 5.14 8.55
C SER A 79 4.10 5.00 7.12
N LEU A 80 2.97 4.32 6.92
CA LEU A 80 2.30 4.21 5.61
C LEU A 80 1.26 5.33 5.38
N GLY A 81 1.15 6.29 6.30
CA GLY A 81 0.28 7.46 6.18
C GLY A 81 -1.20 7.20 6.46
N PHE A 82 -1.54 6.19 7.27
CA PHE A 82 -2.91 6.03 7.76
C PHE A 82 -3.17 6.97 8.94
N ASP A 83 -4.30 7.68 8.93
CA ASP A 83 -4.65 8.66 9.97
C ASP A 83 -5.00 8.01 11.33
N SER A 84 -5.30 6.71 11.35
CA SER A 84 -5.62 5.98 12.57
C SER A 84 -5.44 4.47 12.42
N GLN A 85 -5.14 3.78 13.52
CA GLN A 85 -5.06 2.32 13.56
C GLN A 85 -6.38 1.65 13.19
N GLN A 86 -7.52 2.26 13.53
CA GLN A 86 -8.85 1.76 13.18
C GLN A 86 -9.07 1.78 11.67
N SER A 87 -8.68 2.87 10.99
CA SER A 87 -8.77 2.97 9.53
C SER A 87 -7.88 1.94 8.83
N PHE A 88 -6.68 1.72 9.36
CA PHE A 88 -5.75 0.69 8.90
C PHE A 88 -6.32 -0.71 9.08
N ASN A 89 -6.75 -1.07 10.30
CA ASN A 89 -7.30 -2.39 10.61
C ASN A 89 -8.49 -2.76 9.72
N ARG A 90 -9.42 -1.82 9.48
CA ARG A 90 -10.57 -2.04 8.58
C ARG A 90 -10.13 -2.32 7.15
N SER A 91 -9.12 -1.59 6.67
CA SER A 91 -8.66 -1.70 5.29
C SER A 91 -7.83 -2.96 5.07
N PHE A 92 -6.96 -3.28 6.03
CA PHE A 92 -6.18 -4.50 6.06
C PHE A 92 -7.10 -5.72 6.09
N LYS A 93 -8.12 -5.73 6.97
CA LYS A 93 -9.11 -6.82 7.02
C LYS A 93 -9.90 -6.94 5.73
N ARG A 94 -10.29 -5.82 5.11
CA ARG A 94 -10.97 -5.83 3.81
C ARG A 94 -10.10 -6.43 2.70
N GLN A 95 -8.79 -6.19 2.73
CA GLN A 95 -7.85 -6.68 1.72
C GLN A 95 -7.45 -8.14 1.93
N PHE A 96 -7.17 -8.55 3.17
CA PHE A 96 -6.58 -9.85 3.49
C PHE A 96 -7.53 -10.80 4.24
N GLY A 97 -8.77 -10.40 4.48
CA GLY A 97 -9.79 -11.19 5.22
C GLY A 97 -9.62 -11.21 6.74
N ILE A 98 -8.41 -10.95 7.25
CA ILE A 98 -8.09 -10.99 8.69
C ILE A 98 -7.46 -9.69 9.20
N ALA A 99 -7.53 -9.45 10.50
CA ALA A 99 -6.92 -8.28 11.12
C ALA A 99 -5.38 -8.37 11.15
N PRO A 100 -4.64 -7.26 11.10
CA PRO A 100 -3.18 -7.26 11.05
C PRO A 100 -2.53 -7.92 12.28
N GLY A 101 -3.16 -7.83 13.45
CA GLY A 101 -2.69 -8.54 14.65
C GLY A 101 -2.86 -10.06 14.57
N VAL A 102 -3.90 -10.55 13.88
CA VAL A 102 -4.08 -11.98 13.60
C VAL A 102 -3.05 -12.44 12.58
N TRP A 103 -2.85 -11.65 11.51
CA TRP A 103 -1.84 -11.89 10.48
C TRP A 103 -0.45 -12.11 11.08
N ARG A 104 0.01 -11.19 11.95
CA ARG A 104 1.30 -11.32 12.65
C ARG A 104 1.38 -12.61 13.47
N ARG A 105 0.35 -12.92 14.26
CA ARG A 105 0.35 -14.12 15.10
C ARG A 105 0.43 -15.39 14.27
N GLN A 106 -0.30 -15.48 13.16
CA GLN A 106 -0.26 -16.67 12.30
C GLN A 106 1.14 -16.95 11.77
N LEU A 107 1.88 -15.92 11.38
CA LEU A 107 3.26 -16.08 10.89
C LEU A 107 4.25 -16.49 11.99
N ALA A 108 4.11 -15.94 13.20
CA ALA A 108 4.89 -16.38 14.35
C ALA A 108 4.68 -17.87 14.66
N HIS A 109 3.46 -18.40 14.46
CA HIS A 109 3.17 -19.82 14.64
C HIS A 109 3.69 -20.70 13.50
N THR A 110 3.81 -20.19 12.27
CA THR A 110 4.37 -20.95 11.14
C THR A 110 5.90 -21.08 11.25
N GLY A 111 6.60 -20.04 11.71
CA GLY A 111 8.05 -20.09 11.93
C GLY A 111 8.48 -21.09 13.01
N ASN A 112 7.62 -21.35 14.01
CA ASN A 112 7.91 -22.28 15.11
C ASN A 112 7.66 -23.76 14.77
N ARG A 113 7.11 -24.09 13.59
CA ARG A 113 6.81 -25.49 13.20
C ARG A 113 7.94 -26.19 12.44
N TYR A 114 9.01 -25.46 12.10
CA TYR A 114 10.19 -25.99 11.42
C TYR A 114 11.51 -25.68 12.15
N GLY A 115 11.43 -25.19 13.39
CA GLY A 115 12.57 -24.97 14.28
C GLY A 115 12.58 -25.99 15.42
N ALA A 116 13.00 -27.22 15.12
CA ALA A 116 13.45 -28.22 16.08
C ALA A 116 14.58 -29.04 15.43
#